data_AF-A0A8S9M0Q6-F1
#
_entry.id   AF-A0A8S9M0Q6-F1
#
_cell.length_a   1.000
_cell.length_b   1.000
_cell.length_c   1.000
_cell.angle_alpha   90.00
_cell.angle_beta   90.00
_cell.angle_gamma   90.00
#
_symmetry.space_group_name_H-M   'P 1'
#
loop_
_entity.id
_entity.type
_entity.pdbx_description
1 polymer ?
#
loop_
_entity_poly.entity_id
_entity_poly.type
_entity_poly.pdbx_seq_one_letter_code
_entity_poly.pdbx_strand_id
1 'polypeptide(L)'
;MAPAEVIVVDLVLIDGELGMVKLTADGVLEAIEYGEPSRYWTVKKDVLGFVVEGKYIRIKTVVEREEGICCGEFGGDYSRKDFVFEPFSEDAKNRFCFKLRQYLDSLGRPKRLLVFVNPFGGKKSAIRIFEKEVKPLFEDADIQLDVQETKYQLHAKEMVRSMDVSKYDGIVCVSGDGVLVEVVNGLLQRADWKTVFKLPIGVIPAGTGNGMIKSLLDAVGLQCCANSATISIIRGPTPSYTFFRCGNYRTRKYQILQRLDACL
;
A
#
# COMPACT_ATOMS: atom_id res chain seq x y z
N MET A 1 -4.75 32.07 6.60
CA MET A 1 -4.25 31.25 5.48
C MET A 1 -5.10 31.58 4.26
N ALA A 2 -4.48 31.82 3.10
CA ALA A 2 -5.23 31.95 1.85
C ALA A 2 -5.87 30.59 1.50
N PRO A 3 -7.07 30.55 0.90
CA PRO A 3 -7.66 29.30 0.45
C PRO A 3 -6.75 28.65 -0.61
N ALA A 4 -6.55 27.34 -0.51
CA ALA A 4 -5.77 26.59 -1.49
C ALA A 4 -6.40 26.70 -2.88
N GLU A 5 -5.57 26.72 -3.92
CA GLU A 5 -6.02 26.77 -5.32
C GLU A 5 -6.89 25.53 -5.63
N VAL A 6 -7.99 25.73 -6.34
CA VAL A 6 -8.90 24.64 -6.72
C VAL A 6 -8.45 24.02 -8.05
N ILE A 7 -8.13 22.72 -8.04
CA ILE A 7 -7.76 21.97 -9.25
C ILE A 7 -8.99 21.69 -10.12
N VAL A 8 -10.07 21.25 -9.48
CA VAL A 8 -11.36 20.98 -10.13
C VAL A 8 -12.49 21.15 -9.12
N VAL A 9 -13.61 21.69 -9.60
CA VAL A 9 -14.87 21.75 -8.85
C VAL A 9 -16.00 21.53 -9.85
N ASP A 10 -16.92 20.63 -9.50
CA ASP A 10 -18.09 20.34 -10.32
C ASP A 10 -19.33 20.21 -9.43
N LEU A 11 -20.47 20.66 -9.97
CA LEU A 11 -21.79 20.31 -9.45
C LEU A 11 -22.06 18.84 -9.78
N VAL A 12 -22.57 18.09 -8.81
CA VAL A 12 -22.80 16.64 -8.92
C VAL A 12 -24.08 16.25 -8.17
N LEU A 13 -24.56 15.04 -8.39
CA LEU A 13 -25.55 14.41 -7.51
C LEU A 13 -24.85 13.47 -6.53
N ILE A 14 -25.09 13.67 -5.23
CA ILE A 14 -24.63 12.81 -4.14
C ILE A 14 -25.88 12.17 -3.55
N ASP A 15 -25.98 10.84 -3.63
CA ASP A 15 -27.16 10.09 -3.15
C ASP A 15 -28.50 10.60 -3.74
N GLY A 16 -28.46 11.20 -4.94
CA GLY A 16 -29.62 11.77 -5.65
C GLY A 16 -29.88 13.25 -5.40
N GLU A 17 -29.17 13.86 -4.46
CA GLU A 17 -29.32 15.27 -4.07
C GLU A 17 -28.22 16.15 -4.68
N LEU A 18 -28.54 17.41 -4.95
CA LEU A 18 -27.59 18.35 -5.54
C LEU A 18 -26.47 18.70 -4.55
N GLY A 19 -25.23 18.50 -4.96
CA GLY A 19 -24.03 18.85 -4.19
C GLY A 19 -22.91 19.36 -5.08
N MET A 20 -21.78 19.67 -4.46
CA MET A 20 -20.54 20.03 -5.15
C MET A 20 -19.40 19.16 -4.64
N VAL A 21 -18.53 18.73 -5.55
CA VAL A 21 -17.28 18.06 -5.19
C VAL A 21 -16.13 18.88 -5.72
N LYS A 22 -15.17 19.21 -4.84
CA LYS A 22 -13.97 19.97 -5.19
C LYS A 22 -12.71 19.22 -4.80
N LEU A 23 -11.68 19.33 -5.63
CA LEU A 23 -10.32 18.89 -5.35
C LEU A 23 -9.39 20.11 -5.38
N THR A 24 -8.64 20.32 -4.31
CA THR A 24 -7.69 21.43 -4.16
C THR A 24 -6.25 21.01 -4.44
N ALA A 25 -5.37 21.99 -4.66
CA ALA A 25 -3.97 21.79 -5.01
C ALA A 25 -3.12 21.17 -3.89
N ASP A 26 -3.52 21.37 -2.64
CA ASP A 26 -2.96 20.71 -1.45
C ASP A 26 -3.51 19.29 -1.24
N GLY A 27 -4.40 18.82 -2.14
CA GLY A 27 -4.87 17.45 -2.15
C GLY A 27 -6.04 17.19 -1.23
N VAL A 28 -6.87 18.18 -0.95
CA VAL A 28 -8.11 17.99 -0.22
C VAL A 28 -9.23 17.75 -1.22
N LEU A 29 -9.90 16.60 -1.10
CA LEU A 29 -11.14 16.30 -1.78
C LEU A 29 -12.29 16.59 -0.81
N GLU A 30 -13.20 17.48 -1.17
CA GLU A 30 -14.30 17.90 -0.30
C GLU A 30 -15.63 17.80 -1.04
N ALA A 31 -16.62 17.25 -0.35
CA ALA A 31 -18.02 17.20 -0.77
C ALA A 31 -18.81 18.21 0.06
N ILE A 32 -19.62 19.01 -0.64
CA ILE A 32 -20.46 20.06 -0.06
C ILE A 32 -21.90 19.70 -0.43
N GLU A 33 -22.74 19.50 0.59
CA GLU A 33 -24.16 19.18 0.47
C GLU A 33 -24.95 20.30 1.14
N TYR A 34 -26.05 20.74 0.54
CA TYR A 34 -26.89 21.83 1.08
C TYR A 34 -26.15 23.15 1.37
N GLY A 35 -25.02 23.39 0.70
CA GLY A 35 -24.20 24.60 0.88
C GLY A 35 -23.23 24.55 2.06
N GLU A 36 -23.18 23.45 2.82
CA GLU A 36 -22.26 23.24 3.93
C GLU A 36 -21.29 22.07 3.64
N PRO A 37 -20.01 22.15 4.05
CA PRO A 37 -19.08 21.03 3.89
C PRO A 37 -19.59 19.78 4.62
N SER A 38 -19.87 18.72 3.89
CA SER A 38 -20.40 17.47 4.48
C SER A 38 -19.29 16.47 4.79
N ARG A 39 -18.29 16.35 3.90
CA ARG A 39 -17.22 15.35 4.00
C ARG A 39 -15.93 15.87 3.35
N TYR A 40 -14.78 15.51 3.90
CA TYR A 40 -13.48 15.80 3.28
C TYR A 40 -12.50 14.63 3.45
N TRP A 41 -11.56 14.53 2.52
CA TRP A 41 -10.50 13.52 2.50
C TRP A 41 -9.19 14.17 2.07
N THR A 42 -8.11 13.80 2.75
CA THR A 42 -6.75 14.11 2.27
C THR A 42 -6.37 13.05 1.25
N VAL A 43 -6.32 13.38 -0.04
CA VAL A 43 -6.12 12.41 -1.14
C VAL A 43 -4.87 11.55 -0.94
N LYS A 44 -3.77 12.16 -0.44
CA LYS A 44 -2.53 11.44 -0.14
C LYS A 44 -2.71 10.35 0.93
N LYS A 45 -3.51 10.64 1.97
CA LYS A 45 -3.71 9.77 3.14
C LYS A 45 -4.86 8.80 2.93
N ASP A 46 -6.01 9.31 2.51
CA ASP A 46 -7.31 8.65 2.66
C ASP A 46 -7.84 8.05 1.35
N VAL A 47 -7.41 8.56 0.18
CA VAL A 47 -7.88 8.08 -1.12
C VAL A 47 -6.91 7.06 -1.71
N LEU A 48 -7.38 5.84 -1.93
CA LEU A 48 -6.60 4.78 -2.60
C LEU A 48 -6.64 4.96 -4.13
N GLY A 49 -7.82 5.24 -4.67
CA GLY A 49 -8.01 5.39 -6.11
C GLY A 49 -9.47 5.71 -6.44
N PHE A 50 -9.84 5.54 -7.69
CA PHE A 50 -11.23 5.72 -8.13
C PHE A 50 -11.55 4.83 -9.32
N VAL A 51 -12.83 4.53 -9.49
CA VAL A 51 -13.37 3.80 -10.64
C VAL A 51 -14.56 4.57 -11.23
N VAL A 52 -14.78 4.40 -12.53
CA VAL A 52 -15.93 4.96 -13.24
C VAL A 52 -16.90 3.83 -13.56
N GLU A 53 -18.13 3.95 -13.06
CA GLU A 53 -19.18 2.94 -13.18
C GLU A 53 -20.37 3.55 -13.94
N GLY A 54 -20.31 3.48 -15.28
CA GLY A 54 -21.30 4.12 -16.14
C GLY A 54 -21.26 5.64 -16.01
N LYS A 55 -22.30 6.21 -15.39
CA LYS A 55 -22.43 7.65 -15.12
C LYS A 55 -21.87 8.08 -13.76
N TYR A 56 -21.50 7.13 -12.90
CA TYR A 56 -21.01 7.40 -11.55
C TYR A 56 -19.48 7.41 -11.49
N ILE A 57 -18.94 8.29 -10.65
CA ILE A 57 -17.55 8.21 -10.18
C ILE A 57 -17.57 7.68 -8.75
N ARG A 58 -16.81 6.63 -8.49
CA ARG A 58 -16.64 6.03 -7.17
C ARG A 58 -15.21 6.22 -6.70
N ILE A 59 -15.03 7.02 -5.66
CA ILE A 59 -13.76 7.23 -4.97
C ILE A 59 -13.59 6.12 -3.92
N LYS A 60 -12.48 5.40 -4.00
CA LYS A 60 -12.10 4.34 -3.06
C LYS A 60 -11.26 4.96 -1.94
N THR A 61 -11.77 4.90 -0.71
CA THR A 61 -11.14 5.54 0.45
C THR A 61 -10.89 4.56 1.58
N VAL A 62 -9.97 4.92 2.48
CA VAL A 62 -9.72 4.23 3.74
C VAL A 62 -9.88 5.20 4.90
N VAL A 63 -10.48 4.73 5.98
CA VAL A 63 -10.67 5.48 7.21
C VAL A 63 -10.07 4.69 8.37
N GLU A 64 -9.18 5.34 9.13
CA GLU A 64 -8.62 4.81 10.38
C GLU A 64 -9.75 4.54 11.38
N ARG A 65 -9.71 3.39 12.04
CA ARG A 65 -10.61 3.06 13.15
C ARG A 65 -9.97 3.57 14.43
N GLU A 66 -10.74 4.27 15.25
CA GLU A 66 -10.31 4.62 16.61
C GLU A 66 -10.08 3.34 17.43
N GLU A 67 -9.03 3.38 18.25
CA GLU A 67 -8.32 2.26 18.88
C GLU A 67 -9.23 1.12 19.40
N GLY A 68 -9.22 -0.01 18.68
CA GLY A 68 -9.58 -1.31 19.24
C GLY A 68 -8.30 -2.10 19.52
N ILE A 69 -8.06 -2.48 20.78
CA ILE A 69 -6.97 -3.40 21.16
C ILE A 69 -7.13 -4.68 20.32
N CYS A 70 -6.28 -4.87 19.31
CA CYS A 70 -6.31 -6.05 18.45
C CYS A 70 -5.66 -7.25 19.14
N CYS A 71 -6.37 -7.78 20.12
CA CYS A 71 -6.16 -9.11 20.68
C CYS A 71 -7.28 -10.03 20.18
N GLY A 72 -7.34 -10.29 18.87
CA GLY A 72 -8.36 -11.17 18.28
C GLY A 72 -8.33 -11.17 16.75
N GLU A 73 -8.51 -12.35 16.15
CA GLU A 73 -8.42 -12.59 14.71
C GLU A 73 -9.34 -11.63 13.91
N PHE A 74 -8.81 -10.91 12.91
CA PHE A 74 -9.49 -10.10 11.88
C PHE A 74 -9.97 -8.65 12.21
N GLY A 75 -9.43 -8.00 13.24
CA GLY A 75 -9.60 -6.55 13.39
C GLY A 75 -8.51 -5.77 12.66
N GLY A 76 -8.81 -5.14 11.52
CA GLY A 76 -7.90 -4.17 10.89
C GLY A 76 -8.09 -2.76 11.48
N ASP A 77 -7.03 -1.95 11.47
CA ASP A 77 -7.01 -0.53 11.87
C ASP A 77 -7.60 0.42 10.81
N TYR A 78 -7.84 -0.07 9.60
CA TYR A 78 -8.51 0.69 8.54
C TYR A 78 -9.81 0.01 8.08
N SER A 79 -10.77 0.84 7.69
CA SER A 79 -12.00 0.44 7.00
C SER A 79 -12.03 1.04 5.59
N ARG A 80 -12.30 0.20 4.59
CA ARG A 80 -12.55 0.64 3.21
C ARG A 80 -13.93 1.29 3.16
N LYS A 81 -14.02 2.47 2.55
CA LYS A 81 -15.27 3.19 2.31
C LYS A 81 -15.27 3.72 0.88
N ASP A 82 -16.46 3.78 0.30
CA ASP A 82 -16.66 4.35 -1.01
C ASP A 82 -17.39 5.69 -0.88
N PHE A 83 -16.96 6.67 -1.67
CA PHE A 83 -17.71 7.89 -1.91
C PHE A 83 -18.12 7.91 -3.38
N VAL A 84 -19.42 7.98 -3.65
CA VAL A 84 -19.99 7.89 -5.01
C VAL A 84 -20.73 9.17 -5.31
N PHE A 85 -20.52 9.70 -6.52
CA PHE A 85 -21.27 10.84 -7.02
C PHE A 85 -21.49 10.73 -8.54
N GLU A 86 -22.49 11.43 -9.04
CA GLU A 86 -22.85 11.48 -10.46
C GLU A 86 -22.57 12.89 -11.02
N PRO A 87 -21.62 13.05 -11.93
CA PRO A 87 -21.44 14.30 -12.68
C PRO A 87 -22.63 14.59 -13.61
N PHE A 88 -23.03 15.86 -13.75
CA PHE A 88 -24.17 16.27 -14.60
C PHE A 88 -23.96 16.06 -16.11
N SER A 89 -22.70 15.99 -16.56
CA SER A 89 -22.39 15.80 -17.96
C SER A 89 -21.18 14.90 -18.14
N GLU A 90 -21.08 14.31 -19.34
CA GLU A 90 -19.93 13.51 -19.74
C GLU A 90 -18.63 14.33 -19.70
N ASP A 91 -18.69 15.62 -20.08
CA ASP A 91 -17.55 16.53 -20.00
C ASP A 91 -17.10 16.79 -18.56
N ALA A 92 -18.04 17.01 -17.63
CA ALA A 92 -17.72 17.18 -16.21
C ALA A 92 -17.06 15.90 -15.65
N LYS A 93 -17.62 14.73 -15.97
CA LYS A 93 -17.05 13.43 -15.61
C LYS A 93 -15.61 13.29 -16.12
N ASN A 94 -15.38 13.56 -17.41
CA ASN A 94 -14.07 13.42 -18.04
C ASN A 94 -13.03 14.39 -17.44
N ARG A 95 -13.40 15.66 -17.22
CA ARG A 95 -12.53 16.64 -16.58
C ARG A 95 -12.16 16.21 -15.16
N PHE A 96 -13.15 15.81 -14.36
CA PHE A 96 -12.92 15.40 -12.98
C PHE A 96 -12.01 14.17 -12.91
N CYS A 97 -12.31 13.14 -13.70
CA CYS A 97 -11.48 11.93 -13.79
C CYS A 97 -10.05 12.26 -14.23
N PHE A 98 -9.86 13.12 -15.23
CA PHE A 98 -8.53 13.52 -15.70
C PHE A 98 -7.73 14.21 -14.59
N LYS A 99 -8.33 15.19 -13.92
CA LYS A 99 -7.67 15.95 -12.85
C LYS A 99 -7.35 15.08 -11.63
N LEU A 100 -8.29 14.23 -11.22
CA LEU A 100 -8.07 13.31 -10.10
C LEU A 100 -6.98 12.28 -10.43
N ARG A 101 -6.99 11.71 -11.64
CA ARG A 101 -5.94 10.77 -12.09
C ARG A 101 -4.57 11.45 -12.11
N GLN A 102 -4.48 12.65 -12.70
CA GLN A 102 -3.24 13.43 -12.73
C GLN A 102 -2.70 13.68 -11.31
N TYR A 103 -3.58 14.02 -10.36
CA TYR A 103 -3.18 14.20 -8.96
C TYR A 103 -2.70 12.89 -8.33
N LEU A 104 -3.43 11.79 -8.48
CA LEU A 104 -3.04 10.48 -7.93
C LEU A 104 -1.71 9.98 -8.50
N ASP A 105 -1.47 10.18 -9.79
CA ASP A 105 -0.20 9.82 -10.45
C ASP A 105 0.97 10.65 -9.94
N SER A 106 0.74 11.92 -9.55
CA SER A 106 1.76 12.79 -8.96
C SER A 106 2.25 12.33 -7.57
N LEU A 107 1.51 11.44 -6.90
CA LEU A 107 1.88 10.94 -5.57
C LEU A 107 3.06 9.96 -5.57
N GLY A 108 3.49 9.48 -6.74
CA GLY A 108 4.62 8.55 -6.86
C GLY A 108 4.36 7.17 -6.24
N ARG A 109 3.10 6.72 -6.23
CA ARG A 109 2.71 5.39 -5.75
C ARG A 109 3.28 4.29 -6.67
N PRO A 110 3.66 3.12 -6.14
CA PRO A 110 4.09 2.00 -6.98
C PRO A 110 2.95 1.57 -7.91
N LYS A 111 3.27 1.14 -9.13
CA LYS A 111 2.31 0.69 -10.14
C LYS A 111 2.35 -0.82 -10.34
N ARG A 112 3.52 -1.45 -10.16
CA ARG A 112 3.68 -2.89 -10.31
C ARG A 112 4.53 -3.50 -9.20
N LEU A 113 3.98 -4.46 -8.47
CA LEU A 113 4.65 -5.11 -7.33
C LEU A 113 4.78 -6.62 -7.55
N LEU A 114 5.95 -7.16 -7.20
CA LEU A 114 6.17 -8.60 -7.09
C LEU A 114 5.81 -9.04 -5.67
N VAL A 115 4.85 -9.95 -5.52
CA VAL A 115 4.33 -10.36 -4.22
C VAL A 115 4.70 -11.81 -3.93
N PHE A 116 5.43 -12.06 -2.85
CA PHE A 116 5.67 -13.42 -2.35
C PHE A 116 4.68 -13.75 -1.23
N VAL A 117 3.90 -14.81 -1.42
CA VAL A 117 2.93 -15.29 -0.43
C VAL A 117 3.36 -16.68 0.05
N ASN A 118 3.49 -16.87 1.37
CA ASN A 118 3.72 -18.20 1.92
C ASN A 118 2.41 -18.83 2.40
N PRO A 119 1.85 -19.83 1.68
CA PRO A 119 0.59 -20.46 2.04
C PRO A 119 0.64 -21.20 3.39
N PHE A 120 1.84 -21.61 3.83
CA PHE A 120 2.06 -22.26 5.11
C PHE A 120 2.39 -21.28 6.24
N GLY A 121 2.46 -19.97 5.95
CA GLY A 121 2.63 -18.93 6.95
C GLY A 121 1.41 -18.81 7.88
N GLY A 122 1.67 -18.60 9.17
CA GLY A 122 0.60 -18.47 10.17
C GLY A 122 -0.04 -19.81 10.49
N LYS A 123 -1.31 -19.80 10.93
CA LYS A 123 -2.16 -20.99 11.03
C LYS A 123 -2.73 -21.38 9.65
N LYS A 124 -1.90 -21.37 8.59
CA LYS A 124 -2.31 -21.47 7.17
C LYS A 124 -3.29 -20.37 6.73
N SER A 125 -3.16 -19.18 7.31
CA SER A 125 -4.06 -18.05 7.08
C SER A 125 -3.52 -17.04 6.08
N ALA A 126 -2.26 -17.15 5.65
CA ALA A 126 -1.62 -16.13 4.82
C ALA A 126 -2.30 -15.89 3.47
N ILE A 127 -2.70 -16.95 2.75
CA ILE A 127 -3.50 -16.80 1.51
C ILE A 127 -4.82 -16.07 1.82
N ARG A 128 -5.49 -16.44 2.92
CA ARG A 128 -6.77 -15.84 3.30
C ARG A 128 -6.61 -14.36 3.62
N ILE A 129 -5.57 -13.98 4.36
CA ILE A 129 -5.24 -12.58 4.66
C ILE A 129 -4.92 -11.85 3.35
N PHE A 130 -4.12 -12.47 2.48
CA PHE A 130 -3.78 -11.88 1.19
C PHE A 130 -5.03 -11.59 0.36
N GLU A 131 -5.89 -12.58 0.12
CA GLU A 131 -7.07 -12.44 -0.73
C GLU A 131 -8.15 -11.53 -0.11
N LYS A 132 -8.34 -11.55 1.21
CA LYS A 132 -9.44 -10.80 1.86
C LYS A 132 -9.07 -9.39 2.29
N GLU A 133 -7.82 -9.15 2.67
CA GLU A 133 -7.40 -7.89 3.29
C GLU A 133 -6.42 -7.13 2.40
N VAL A 134 -5.39 -7.81 1.89
CA VAL A 134 -4.26 -7.16 1.20
C VAL A 134 -4.58 -6.83 -0.26
N LYS A 135 -4.95 -7.85 -1.04
CA LYS A 135 -5.19 -7.74 -2.48
C LYS A 135 -6.25 -6.69 -2.82
N PRO A 136 -7.41 -6.61 -2.12
CA PRO A 136 -8.41 -5.61 -2.44
C PRO A 136 -7.94 -4.16 -2.22
N LEU A 137 -7.00 -3.91 -1.30
CA LEU A 137 -6.43 -2.57 -1.09
C LEU A 137 -5.51 -2.16 -2.24
N PHE A 138 -4.69 -3.09 -2.75
CA PHE A 138 -3.85 -2.84 -3.93
C PHE A 138 -4.69 -2.66 -5.20
N GLU A 139 -5.77 -3.44 -5.36
CA GLU A 139 -6.72 -3.29 -6.46
C GLU A 139 -7.43 -1.93 -6.43
N ASP A 140 -7.91 -1.49 -5.26
CA ASP A 140 -8.50 -0.15 -5.09
C ASP A 140 -7.52 0.99 -5.42
N ALA A 141 -6.21 0.73 -5.31
CA ALA A 141 -5.15 1.66 -5.62
C ALA A 141 -4.62 1.56 -7.07
N ASP A 142 -5.23 0.72 -7.91
CA ASP A 142 -4.82 0.46 -9.29
C ASP A 142 -3.36 -0.03 -9.40
N ILE A 143 -2.95 -0.89 -8.47
CA ILE A 143 -1.60 -1.47 -8.40
C ILE A 143 -1.63 -2.90 -8.90
N GLN A 144 -0.83 -3.18 -9.94
CA GLN A 144 -0.72 -4.51 -10.52
C GLN A 144 0.14 -5.41 -9.65
N LEU A 145 -0.39 -6.58 -9.29
CA LEU A 145 0.31 -7.58 -8.48
C LEU A 145 0.72 -8.77 -9.34
N ASP A 146 2.00 -9.15 -9.26
CA ASP A 146 2.50 -10.44 -9.75
C ASP A 146 2.74 -11.34 -8.55
N VAL A 147 1.84 -12.30 -8.33
CA VAL A 147 1.79 -13.10 -7.10
C VAL A 147 2.53 -14.42 -7.30
N GLN A 148 3.50 -14.67 -6.42
CA GLN A 148 4.33 -15.86 -6.39
C GLN A 148 4.17 -16.61 -5.06
N GLU A 149 3.50 -17.76 -5.12
CA GLU A 149 3.31 -18.61 -3.94
C GLU A 149 4.55 -19.45 -3.65
N THR A 150 5.04 -19.42 -2.41
CA THR A 150 6.17 -20.23 -1.99
C THR A 150 5.73 -21.66 -1.70
N LYS A 151 6.43 -22.66 -2.25
CA LYS A 151 6.04 -24.08 -2.10
C LYS A 151 6.80 -24.81 -1.00
N TYR A 152 8.02 -24.36 -0.71
CA TYR A 152 8.93 -24.97 0.26
C TYR A 152 9.93 -23.93 0.78
N GLN A 153 10.72 -24.30 1.80
CA GLN A 153 11.74 -23.43 2.39
C GLN A 153 12.81 -23.05 1.36
N LEU A 154 13.24 -21.79 1.33
CA LEU A 154 14.16 -21.21 0.35
C LEU A 154 13.60 -21.02 -1.06
N HIS A 155 12.32 -21.33 -1.32
CA HIS A 155 11.73 -21.13 -2.65
C HIS A 155 11.71 -19.66 -3.06
N ALA A 156 11.41 -18.72 -2.14
CA ALA A 156 11.42 -17.28 -2.45
C ALA A 156 12.81 -16.79 -2.85
N LYS A 157 13.84 -17.32 -2.19
CA LYS A 157 15.25 -17.06 -2.50
C LYS A 157 15.60 -17.50 -3.92
N GLU A 158 15.14 -18.68 -4.33
CA GLU A 158 15.41 -19.21 -5.67
C GLU A 158 14.70 -18.40 -6.76
N MET A 159 13.42 -18.07 -6.55
CA MET A 159 12.62 -17.26 -7.47
C MET A 159 13.24 -15.88 -7.68
N VAL A 160 13.54 -15.15 -6.60
CA VAL A 160 14.08 -13.78 -6.73
C VAL A 160 15.48 -13.75 -7.35
N ARG A 161 16.22 -14.86 -7.32
CA ARG A 161 17.53 -14.99 -7.97
C ARG A 161 17.40 -15.20 -9.49
N SER A 162 16.36 -15.88 -9.95
CA SER A 162 16.17 -16.21 -11.38
C SER A 162 15.27 -15.22 -12.12
N MET A 163 14.37 -14.53 -11.41
CA MET A 163 13.42 -13.59 -12.02
C MET A 163 14.07 -12.26 -12.39
N ASP A 164 13.60 -11.65 -13.47
CA ASP A 164 13.88 -10.24 -13.74
C ASP A 164 13.00 -9.37 -12.85
N VAL A 165 13.62 -8.79 -11.83
CA VAL A 165 12.96 -7.92 -10.85
C VAL A 165 13.03 -6.44 -11.22
N SER A 166 13.72 -6.08 -12.31
CA SER A 166 13.88 -4.68 -12.74
C SER A 166 12.58 -4.05 -13.28
N LYS A 167 11.62 -4.89 -13.67
CA LYS A 167 10.30 -4.47 -14.18
C LYS A 167 9.28 -4.13 -13.09
N TYR A 168 9.63 -4.25 -11.82
CA TYR A 168 8.75 -3.94 -10.69
C TYR A 168 9.25 -2.70 -9.96
N ASP A 169 8.30 -1.99 -9.34
CA ASP A 169 8.59 -0.83 -8.48
C ASP A 169 8.94 -1.24 -7.05
N GLY A 170 8.66 -2.50 -6.68
CA GLY A 170 8.96 -3.04 -5.36
C GLY A 170 8.64 -4.54 -5.23
N ILE A 171 9.15 -5.14 -4.15
CA ILE A 171 8.83 -6.51 -3.75
C ILE A 171 8.04 -6.47 -2.44
N VAL A 172 6.97 -7.26 -2.33
CA VAL A 172 6.16 -7.37 -1.12
C VAL A 172 6.20 -8.80 -0.58
N CYS A 173 6.52 -8.96 0.70
CA CYS A 173 6.49 -10.25 1.38
C CYS A 173 5.24 -10.35 2.26
N VAL A 174 4.30 -11.22 1.90
CA VAL A 174 3.08 -11.52 2.67
C VAL A 174 3.28 -12.85 3.40
N SER A 175 3.91 -12.78 4.58
CA SER A 175 4.36 -13.95 5.33
C SER A 175 4.78 -13.57 6.75
N GLY A 176 5.49 -14.48 7.43
CA GLY A 176 6.35 -14.12 8.55
C GLY A 176 7.78 -13.80 8.14
N ASP A 177 8.62 -13.64 9.15
CA ASP A 177 10.02 -13.23 9.07
C ASP A 177 10.87 -14.04 8.07
N GLY A 178 10.58 -15.34 7.91
CA GLY A 178 11.38 -16.25 7.09
C GLY A 178 11.44 -15.89 5.60
N VAL A 179 10.30 -15.51 5.00
CA VAL A 179 10.26 -15.17 3.55
C VAL A 179 11.02 -13.88 3.28
N LEU A 180 10.91 -12.89 4.16
CA LEU A 180 11.69 -11.66 4.07
C LEU A 180 13.19 -11.96 4.04
N VAL A 181 13.66 -12.83 4.94
CA VAL A 181 15.06 -13.27 4.98
C VAL A 181 15.45 -14.00 3.69
N GLU A 182 14.59 -14.88 3.17
CA GLU A 182 14.83 -15.58 1.90
C GLU A 182 14.99 -14.62 0.72
N VAL A 183 14.06 -13.67 0.57
CA VAL A 183 14.08 -12.67 -0.50
C VAL A 183 15.36 -11.84 -0.43
N VAL A 184 15.68 -11.26 0.73
CA VAL A 184 16.89 -10.44 0.92
C VAL A 184 18.16 -11.24 0.60
N ASN A 185 18.27 -12.47 1.11
CA ASN A 185 19.42 -13.33 0.81
C ASN A 185 19.50 -13.72 -0.67
N GLY A 186 18.36 -13.87 -1.35
CA GLY A 186 18.30 -14.17 -2.78
C GLY A 186 18.80 -12.99 -3.61
N LEU A 187 18.33 -11.78 -3.30
CA LEU A 187 18.76 -10.55 -3.95
C LEU A 187 20.27 -10.31 -3.81
N LEU A 188 20.81 -10.50 -2.60
CA LEU A 188 22.24 -10.32 -2.32
C LEU A 188 23.15 -11.39 -2.94
N GLN A 189 22.57 -12.46 -3.49
CA GLN A 189 23.30 -13.52 -4.20
C GLN A 189 23.31 -13.32 -5.72
N ARG A 190 22.62 -12.30 -6.23
CA ARG A 190 22.63 -11.98 -7.66
C ARG A 190 23.91 -11.25 -8.07
N ALA A 191 24.26 -11.35 -9.35
CA ALA A 191 25.40 -10.62 -9.90
C ALA A 191 25.16 -9.10 -9.92
N ASP A 192 23.91 -8.70 -10.17
CA ASP A 192 23.40 -7.32 -10.22
C ASP A 192 22.88 -6.82 -8.85
N TRP A 193 23.29 -7.43 -7.73
CA TRP A 193 22.72 -7.11 -6.42
C TRP A 193 22.76 -5.61 -6.06
N LYS A 194 23.78 -4.85 -6.50
CA LYS A 194 23.89 -3.41 -6.19
C LYS A 194 22.77 -2.57 -6.80
N THR A 195 22.31 -2.92 -8.00
CA THR A 195 21.20 -2.21 -8.65
C THR A 195 19.88 -2.67 -8.06
N VAL A 196 19.72 -3.98 -7.89
CA VAL A 196 18.49 -4.59 -7.39
C VAL A 196 18.23 -4.28 -5.92
N PHE A 197 19.27 -4.08 -5.11
CA PHE A 197 19.11 -3.74 -3.69
C PHE A 197 18.51 -2.34 -3.46
N LYS A 198 18.41 -1.50 -4.51
CA LYS A 198 17.66 -0.24 -4.45
C LYS A 198 16.15 -0.45 -4.57
N LEU A 199 15.70 -1.65 -4.96
CA LEU A 199 14.30 -1.98 -5.08
C LEU A 199 13.67 -2.05 -3.67
N PRO A 200 12.65 -1.23 -3.37
CA PRO A 200 11.98 -1.26 -2.08
C PRO A 200 11.39 -2.63 -1.75
N ILE A 201 11.49 -3.03 -0.49
CA ILE A 201 10.89 -4.27 0.04
C ILE A 201 9.83 -3.91 1.08
N GLY A 202 8.57 -4.19 0.75
CA GLY A 202 7.44 -4.13 1.67
C GLY A 202 7.24 -5.45 2.42
N VAL A 203 6.79 -5.36 3.67
CA VAL A 203 6.50 -6.53 4.50
C VAL A 203 5.08 -6.43 5.04
N ILE A 204 4.32 -7.51 4.90
CA ILE A 204 2.94 -7.60 5.38
C ILE A 204 2.86 -8.79 6.34
N PRO A 205 2.55 -8.57 7.63
CA PRO A 205 2.55 -9.62 8.63
C PRO A 205 1.40 -10.61 8.35
N ALA A 206 1.76 -11.84 7.99
CA ALA A 206 0.82 -12.95 7.79
C ALA A 206 1.34 -14.28 8.38
N GLY A 207 2.47 -14.25 9.11
CA GLY A 207 3.09 -15.40 9.74
C GLY A 207 2.74 -15.60 11.22
N THR A 208 3.22 -16.68 11.81
CA THR A 208 3.19 -16.92 13.27
C THR A 208 4.34 -16.18 13.98
N GLY A 209 5.48 -16.02 13.31
CA GLY A 209 6.64 -15.24 13.78
C GLY A 209 6.83 -14.02 12.89
N ASN A 210 6.42 -12.86 13.42
CA ASN A 210 6.52 -11.55 12.76
C ASN A 210 7.36 -10.58 13.61
N GLY A 211 8.39 -11.09 14.30
CA GLY A 211 9.16 -10.29 15.25
C GLY A 211 9.91 -9.16 14.55
N MET A 212 10.60 -9.48 13.44
CA MET A 212 11.29 -8.46 12.65
C MET A 212 10.29 -7.53 11.96
N ILE A 213 9.20 -8.07 11.40
CA ILE A 213 8.15 -7.26 10.76
C ILE A 213 7.53 -6.28 11.76
N LYS A 214 7.22 -6.73 12.99
CA LYS A 214 6.68 -5.89 14.06
C LYS A 214 7.64 -4.77 14.40
N SER A 215 8.93 -5.06 14.60
CA SER A 215 9.93 -4.02 14.85
C SER A 215 9.98 -3.00 13.71
N LEU A 216 10.00 -3.46 12.45
CA LEU A 216 10.00 -2.59 11.26
C LEU A 216 8.79 -1.65 11.24
N LEU A 217 7.59 -2.17 11.49
CA LEU A 217 6.37 -1.36 11.49
C LEU A 217 6.33 -0.39 12.69
N ASP A 218 6.78 -0.82 13.87
CA ASP A 218 6.81 0.00 15.08
C ASP A 218 7.74 1.22 14.93
N ALA A 219 8.89 1.06 14.26
CA ALA A 219 9.81 2.19 14.03
C ALA A 219 9.27 3.27 13.09
N VAL A 220 8.23 2.96 12.31
CA VAL A 220 7.50 3.94 11.50
C VAL A 220 6.14 4.31 12.11
N GLY A 221 5.90 3.92 13.38
CA GLY A 221 4.67 4.21 14.11
C GLY A 221 3.43 3.46 13.58
N LEU A 222 3.63 2.33 12.89
CA LEU A 222 2.54 1.53 12.34
C LEU A 222 2.26 0.31 13.21
N GLN A 223 0.98 -0.03 13.33
CA GLN A 223 0.57 -1.26 13.96
C GLN A 223 1.02 -2.47 13.13
N CYS A 224 1.35 -3.57 13.81
CA CYS A 224 1.74 -4.81 13.16
C CYS A 224 0.53 -5.59 12.64
N CYS A 225 -0.21 -5.02 11.68
CA CYS A 225 -1.32 -5.68 11.01
C CYS A 225 -1.20 -5.56 9.48
N ALA A 226 -1.96 -6.40 8.75
CA ALA A 226 -1.87 -6.46 7.30
C ALA A 226 -2.33 -5.17 6.61
N ASN A 227 -3.38 -4.53 7.12
CA ASN A 227 -3.94 -3.31 6.53
C ASN A 227 -3.00 -2.11 6.67
N SER A 228 -2.47 -1.81 7.86
CA SER A 228 -1.51 -0.72 8.06
C SER A 228 -0.29 -0.85 7.15
N ALA A 229 0.27 -2.06 7.09
CA ALA A 229 1.42 -2.37 6.26
C ALA A 229 1.11 -2.17 4.77
N THR A 230 -0.05 -2.67 4.31
CA THR A 230 -0.48 -2.53 2.91
C THR A 230 -0.69 -1.07 2.54
N ILE A 231 -1.40 -0.30 3.37
CA ILE A 231 -1.67 1.12 3.13
C ILE A 231 -0.37 1.92 3.13
N SER A 232 0.59 1.61 4.01
CA SER A 232 1.90 2.23 3.97
C SER A 232 2.65 1.95 2.66
N ILE A 233 2.57 0.72 2.14
CA ILE A 233 3.20 0.37 0.85
C ILE A 233 2.54 1.14 -0.30
N ILE A 234 1.21 1.24 -0.31
CA ILE A 234 0.45 2.00 -1.33
C ILE A 234 0.83 3.48 -1.31
N ARG A 235 0.97 4.07 -0.12
CA ARG A 235 1.33 5.48 0.06
C ARG A 235 2.74 5.84 -0.44
N GLY A 236 3.55 4.84 -0.78
CA GLY A 236 4.91 5.03 -1.30
C GLY A 236 5.99 4.98 -0.19
N PRO A 237 7.26 5.12 -0.58
CA PRO A 237 8.38 4.76 0.29
C PRO A 237 8.46 5.60 1.59
N THR A 238 8.49 4.87 2.71
CA THR A 238 8.91 5.31 4.05
C THR A 238 10.39 4.91 4.27
N PRO A 239 11.12 5.36 5.32
CA PRO A 239 12.57 5.51 5.28
C PRO A 239 13.37 4.21 5.03
N SER A 240 14.57 4.38 4.48
CA SER A 240 15.47 3.30 4.05
C SER A 240 16.01 2.50 5.23
N TYR A 241 15.89 1.17 5.20
CA TYR A 241 16.49 0.27 6.18
C TYR A 241 17.86 -0.24 5.71
N THR A 242 18.84 -0.29 6.61
CA THR A 242 20.18 -0.83 6.34
C THR A 242 20.25 -2.30 6.73
N PHE A 243 20.81 -3.14 5.85
CA PHE A 243 21.01 -4.57 6.11
C PHE A 243 22.46 -4.84 6.51
N PHE A 244 22.69 -5.71 7.49
CA PHE A 244 24.03 -6.11 7.91
C PHE A 244 24.34 -7.58 7.58
N ARG A 245 25.62 -7.83 7.30
CA ARG A 245 26.17 -9.15 6.97
C ARG A 245 26.56 -9.88 8.24
N CYS A 246 26.06 -11.10 8.46
CA CYS A 246 26.47 -11.94 9.58
C CYS A 246 26.72 -13.39 9.10
N GLY A 247 27.99 -13.79 8.98
CA GLY A 247 28.34 -15.17 8.64
C GLY A 247 29.85 -15.43 8.57
N ASN A 248 30.26 -16.62 9.03
CA ASN A 248 31.62 -17.14 8.88
C ASN A 248 31.93 -17.46 7.41
N TYR A 249 33.22 -17.54 7.06
CA TYR A 249 33.77 -17.70 5.71
C TYR A 249 33.11 -18.77 4.79
N ARG A 250 32.37 -19.73 5.36
CA ARG A 250 31.71 -20.84 4.62
C ARG A 250 30.21 -20.65 4.36
N THR A 251 29.50 -19.76 5.05
CA THR A 251 28.04 -19.59 4.88
C THR A 251 27.64 -18.11 4.89
N ARG A 252 27.19 -17.61 3.72
CA ARG A 252 26.69 -16.24 3.57
C ARG A 252 25.23 -16.18 4.06
N LYS A 253 25.01 -15.63 5.26
CA LYS A 253 23.68 -15.26 5.78
C LYS A 253 23.65 -13.75 6.04
N TYR A 254 22.53 -13.11 5.71
CA TYR A 254 22.26 -11.70 6.02
C TYR A 254 21.10 -11.63 7.00
N GLN A 255 21.20 -10.74 7.99
CA GLN A 255 20.21 -10.55 9.04
C GLN A 255 19.81 -9.07 9.09
N ILE A 256 18.54 -8.81 9.43
CA ILE A 256 17.97 -7.47 9.48
C ILE A 256 18.14 -6.94 10.90
N LEU A 257 18.75 -5.75 11.03
CA LEU A 257 18.82 -4.99 12.28
C LEU A 257 18.40 -3.56 11.94
N GLN A 258 17.41 -3.05 12.66
CA GLN A 258 17.04 -1.64 12.56
C GLN A 258 18.19 -0.77 13.05
N ARG A 259 18.51 0.27 12.28
CA ARG A 259 19.26 1.39 12.79
C ARG A 259 18.26 2.50 13.13
N LEU A 260 18.07 2.73 14.43
CA LEU A 260 17.61 4.01 14.95
C LEU A 260 18.74 5.01 14.72
N ASP A 261 18.76 5.66 13.56
CA ASP A 261 19.54 6.90 13.44
C ASP A 261 18.55 8.06 13.44
N ALA A 262 18.47 8.66 14.63
CA ALA A 262 18.04 10.03 14.84
C ALA A 262 18.89 10.99 13.96
N CYS A 263 18.27 12.12 13.63
CA CYS A 263 18.81 13.38 13.10
C CYS A 263 20.33 13.48 12.85
N LEU A 264 20.68 13.95 11.66
CA LEU A 264 21.47 15.18 11.49
C LEU A 264 20.86 16.02 10.37
#